data_AF-A0A2U1IJE9-F1
#
_entry.id   AF-A0A2U1IJE9-F1
#
_cell.length_a   1.000
_cell.length_b   1.000
_cell.length_c   1.000
_cell.angle_alpha   90.00
_cell.angle_beta   90.00
_cell.angle_gamma   90.00
#
_symmetry.space_group_name_H-M   'P 1'
#
loop_
_entity.id
_entity.type
_entity.pdbx_description
1 polymer ?
#
loop_
_entity_poly.entity_id
_entity_poly.type
_entity_poly.pdbx_seq_one_letter_code
_entity_poly.pdbx_strand_id
1 'polypeptide(L)'
;MPEENAATLRERIIRYMQKNAKSVRGWFPTWWFKFHVSGARDTPEIRRELERMKREGLIEADHSQSNNTKWKLVEKPNEVTP
;
A
#
# COMPACT_ATOMS: atom_id res chain seq x y z
N MET A 1 -28.51 -10.36 3.00
CA MET A 1 -27.06 -10.56 2.78
C MET A 1 -26.65 -9.64 1.64
N PRO A 2 -25.80 -8.66 1.92
CA PRO A 2 -24.43 -8.77 1.42
C PRO A 2 -23.45 -8.70 2.58
N GLU A 3 -22.39 -9.47 2.46
CA GLU A 3 -21.33 -9.66 3.45
C GLU A 3 -20.86 -8.32 4.00
N GLU A 4 -20.89 -8.16 5.33
CA GLU A 4 -20.21 -7.08 6.02
C GLU A 4 -18.73 -7.13 5.63
N ASN A 5 -18.38 -6.22 4.71
CA ASN A 5 -17.11 -6.09 4.01
C ASN A 5 -15.90 -6.32 4.93
N ALA A 6 -15.37 -7.53 4.93
CA ALA A 6 -14.00 -7.77 5.34
C ALA A 6 -13.12 -7.06 4.31
N ALA A 7 -12.72 -5.81 4.59
CA ALA A 7 -11.87 -5.02 3.72
C ALA A 7 -10.71 -5.88 3.22
N THR A 8 -10.47 -5.90 1.92
CA THR A 8 -9.41 -6.69 1.30
C THR A 8 -8.04 -6.23 1.79
N LEU A 9 -7.01 -7.10 1.72
CA LEU A 9 -5.64 -6.73 2.11
C LEU A 9 -5.19 -5.42 1.44
N ARG A 10 -5.55 -5.26 0.15
CA ARG A 10 -5.35 -4.04 -0.63
C ARG A 10 -5.95 -2.81 0.02
N GLU A 11 -7.24 -2.83 0.33
CA GLU A 11 -7.93 -1.68 0.92
C GLU A 11 -7.34 -1.30 2.27
N ARG A 12 -6.92 -2.30 3.06
CA ARG A 12 -6.27 -2.05 4.35
C ARG A 12 -4.89 -1.41 4.17
N ILE A 13 -4.10 -1.85 3.19
CA ILE A 13 -2.83 -1.23 2.82
C ILE A 13 -3.05 0.23 2.40
N ILE A 14 -4.02 0.48 1.50
CA ILE A 14 -4.34 1.82 1.03
C ILE A 14 -4.77 2.73 2.19
N ARG A 15 -5.72 2.28 3.03
CA ARG A 15 -6.17 3.04 4.20
C ARG A 15 -5.02 3.36 5.16
N TYR A 16 -4.13 2.40 5.39
CA TYR A 16 -2.96 2.61 6.23
C TYR A 16 -2.02 3.67 5.63
N MET A 17 -1.71 3.59 4.34
CA MET A 17 -0.85 4.56 3.66
C MET A 17 -1.48 5.95 3.62
N GLN A 18 -2.79 6.07 3.34
CA GLN A 18 -3.51 7.35 3.35
C GLN A 18 -3.51 7.99 4.74
N LYS A 19 -3.81 7.22 5.79
CA LYS A 19 -3.80 7.71 7.18
C LYS A 19 -2.43 8.23 7.61
N ASN A 20 -1.36 7.63 7.11
CA ASN A 20 0.01 7.91 7.53
C ASN A 20 0.83 8.70 6.50
N ALA A 21 0.25 9.11 5.37
CA ALA A 21 0.96 9.73 4.25
C ALA A 21 1.77 10.96 4.69
N LYS A 22 1.22 11.77 5.60
CA LYS A 22 1.87 12.97 6.15
C LYS A 22 3.06 12.66 7.08
N SER A 23 3.04 11.52 7.77
CA SER A 23 4.03 11.17 8.80
C SER A 23 5.37 10.74 8.19
N VAL A 24 5.35 10.04 7.05
CA VAL A 24 6.54 9.45 6.43
C VAL A 24 6.87 9.96 5.03
N ARG A 25 6.41 11.18 4.72
CA ARG A 25 6.54 11.75 3.36
C ARG A 25 6.00 10.81 2.27
N GLY A 26 4.99 10.01 2.61
CA GLY A 26 4.34 9.05 1.73
C GLY A 26 5.10 7.74 1.47
N TRP A 27 6.31 7.53 2.00
CA TRP A 27 7.10 6.32 1.74
C TRP A 27 7.06 5.32 2.89
N PHE A 28 6.69 4.09 2.58
CA PHE A 28 6.44 3.02 3.56
C PHE A 28 7.31 1.80 3.26
N PRO A 29 8.13 1.32 4.19
CA PRO A 29 8.88 0.09 3.98
C PRO A 29 7.96 -1.14 4.09
N THR A 30 8.30 -2.21 3.36
CA THR A 30 7.47 -3.43 3.26
C THR A 30 7.11 -4.03 4.63
N TRP A 31 8.04 -3.99 5.59
CA TRP A 31 7.84 -4.58 6.91
C TRP A 31 6.83 -3.81 7.78
N TRP A 32 6.59 -2.52 7.53
CA TRP A 32 5.61 -1.73 8.31
C TRP A 32 4.20 -2.28 8.19
N PHE A 33 3.83 -2.72 6.99
CA PHE A 33 2.53 -3.30 6.72
C PHE A 33 2.29 -4.57 7.55
N LYS A 34 3.33 -5.39 7.80
CA LYS A 34 3.19 -6.58 8.65
C LYS A 34 2.73 -6.24 10.07
N PHE A 35 3.20 -5.13 10.62
CA PHE A 35 2.91 -4.73 11.99
C PHE A 35 1.63 -3.89 12.14
N HIS A 36 1.18 -3.24 11.07
CA HIS A 36 0.11 -2.24 11.15
C HIS A 36 -1.12 -2.57 10.30
N VAL A 37 -1.00 -3.47 9.32
CA VAL A 37 -2.11 -3.92 8.49
C VAL A 37 -2.56 -5.29 9.00
N SER A 38 -3.72 -5.31 9.64
CA SER A 38 -4.35 -6.56 10.09
C SER A 38 -4.83 -7.37 8.89
N GLY A 39 -4.74 -8.70 8.96
CA GLY A 39 -5.28 -9.63 7.96
C GLY A 39 -4.31 -10.11 6.88
N ALA A 40 -3.06 -9.64 6.88
CA ALA A 40 -2.00 -10.35 6.19
C ALA A 40 -1.48 -11.48 7.09
N ARG A 41 -1.30 -12.68 6.54
CA ARG A 41 -0.67 -13.79 7.28
C ARG A 41 0.83 -13.56 7.41
N ASP A 42 1.50 -13.16 6.33
CA ASP A 42 2.95 -13.05 6.29
C ASP A 42 3.46 -11.94 5.35
N THR A 43 4.74 -11.56 5.51
CA THR A 43 5.41 -10.57 4.65
C THR A 43 5.39 -10.91 3.14
N PRO A 44 5.52 -12.18 2.70
CA PRO A 44 5.43 -12.52 1.28
C PRO A 44 4.06 -12.22 0.67
N GLU A 45 2.98 -12.37 1.42
CA GLU A 45 1.62 -12.05 0.96
C GLU A 45 1.47 -10.54 0.73
N ILE A 46 1.92 -9.73 1.71
CA ILE A 46 1.97 -8.27 1.60
C ILE A 46 2.79 -7.85 0.39
N ARG A 47 3.99 -8.42 0.21
CA ARG A 47 4.86 -8.10 -0.93
C ARG A 47 4.18 -8.43 -2.26
N ARG A 48 3.51 -9.58 -2.36
CA ARG A 48 2.76 -9.94 -3.59
C ARG A 48 1.65 -8.95 -3.90
N GLU A 49 0.92 -8.49 -2.89
CA GLU A 49 -0.13 -7.49 -3.09
C GLU A 49 0.44 -6.12 -3.46
N LEU A 50 1.54 -5.68 -2.83
CA LEU A 50 2.23 -4.44 -3.21
C LEU A 50 2.76 -4.49 -4.64
N GLU A 51 3.40 -5.59 -5.06
CA GLU A 51 3.84 -5.77 -6.45
C GLU A 51 2.66 -5.77 -7.43
N ARG A 52 1.51 -6.34 -7.05
CA ARG A 52 0.28 -6.27 -7.85
C ARG A 52 -0.22 -4.82 -7.96
N MET A 53 -0.31 -4.11 -6.84
CA MET A 53 -0.71 -2.70 -6.80
C MET A 53 0.23 -1.80 -7.62
N LYS A 54 1.54 -2.12 -7.63
CA LYS A 54 2.53 -1.45 -8.47
C LYS A 54 2.26 -1.67 -9.96
N ARG A 55 2.00 -2.92 -10.38
CA ARG A 55 1.64 -3.22 -11.77
C ARG A 55 0.35 -2.54 -12.22
N GLU A 56 -0.58 -2.33 -11.29
CA GLU A 56 -1.84 -1.62 -11.53
C GLU A 56 -1.70 -0.08 -11.46
N GLY A 57 -0.49 0.45 -11.20
CA GLY A 57 -0.25 1.90 -11.14
C GLY A 57 -0.85 2.59 -9.90
N LEU A 58 -1.16 1.83 -8.85
CA LEU A 58 -1.71 2.38 -7.60
C LEU A 58 -0.61 2.86 -6.64
N ILE A 59 0.57 2.25 -6.71
CA ILE A 59 1.72 2.59 -5.86
C ILE A 59 3.01 2.63 -6.66
N GLU A 60 3.95 3.45 -6.19
CA GLU A 60 5.33 3.52 -6.65
C GLU A 60 6.23 2.73 -5.71
N ALA A 61 7.33 2.21 -6.26
CA ALA A 61 8.34 1.48 -5.50
C ALA A 61 9.70 2.16 -5.65
N ASP A 62 10.33 2.45 -4.52
CA ASP A 62 11.71 2.92 -4.44
C ASP A 62 12.60 1.76 -3.99
N HIS A 63 13.54 1.39 -4.87
CA HIS A 63 14.50 0.30 -4.70
C HIS A 63 15.92 0.82 -4.40
N SER A 64 16.07 2.07 -3.97
CA SER A 64 17.37 2.68 -3.63
C SER A 64 18.14 1.91 -2.55
N GLN A 65 17.45 1.13 -1.71
CA GLN A 65 18.07 0.25 -0.73
C GLN A 65 17.95 -1.22 -1.18
N SER A 66 19.08 -1.91 -1.28
CA SER A 66 19.14 -3.32 -1.71
C SER A 66 18.39 -4.28 -0.77
N ASN A 67 18.27 -3.92 0.50
CA ASN A 67 17.61 -4.72 1.53
C ASN A 67 16.15 -4.30 1.80
N ASN A 68 15.65 -3.22 1.19
CA ASN A 68 14.33 -2.70 1.51
C ASN A 68 13.70 -1.91 0.34
N THR A 69 12.53 -2.36 -0.11
CA THR A 69 11.68 -1.58 -1.01
C THR A 69 10.76 -0.68 -0.19
N LYS A 70 10.78 0.61 -0.50
CA LYS A 70 9.80 1.58 0.00
C LYS A 70 8.68 1.74 -1.01
N TRP A 71 7.48 1.95 -0.51
CA TRP A 71 6.25 2.00 -1.29
C TRP A 71 5.54 3.31 -1.03
N LYS A 72 5.03 3.95 -2.07
CA LYS A 72 4.27 5.20 -1.95
C LYS A 72 2.98 5.10 -2.74
N LEU A 73 1.87 5.61 -2.20
CA LEU A 73 0.65 5.74 -2.99
C LEU A 73 0.87 6.74 -4.11
N VAL A 74 0.53 6.35 -5.34
CA VAL A 74 0.41 7.29 -6.44
C VAL A 74 -0.73 8.22 -6.05
N GLU A 75 -0.42 9.51 -5.89
CA GLU A 75 -1.47 10.53 -5.87
C GLU A 75 -2.07 10.47 -7.27
N LYS A 76 -3.27 9.89 -7.40
CA LYS A 76 -4.02 10.03 -8.65
C LYS A 76 -4.05 11.53 -8.92
N PRO A 77 -3.51 12.02 -10.05
CA PRO A 77 -3.80 13.36 -10.44
C PRO A 77 -5.33 13.40 -10.51
N ASN A 78 -5.94 14.24 -9.68
CA ASN A 78 -7.34 14.59 -9.84
C ASN A 78 -7.53 14.81 -11.34
N GLU A 79 -8.40 14.02 -11.97
CA GLU A 79 -8.88 14.34 -13.31
C GLU A 79 -9.29 15.81 -13.26
N VAL A 80 -8.47 16.65 -13.89
CA VAL A 80 -8.82 18.01 -14.25
C VAL A 80 -9.93 17.87 -15.27
N THR A 81 -11.17 17.85 -14.79
CA THR A 81 -12.34 17.98 -15.64
C THR A 81 -12.28 19.38 -16.27
N PRO A 82 -12.21 19.51 -17.61
CA PRO A 82 -12.26 20.80 -18.29
C PRO A 82 -13.65 21.45 -18.22
#